data_AF-A0A5N5SVB5-F1
#
_entry.id   AF-A0A5N5SVB5-F1
#
_cell.length_a   1.000
_cell.length_b   1.000
_cell.length_c   1.000
_cell.angle_alpha   90.00
_cell.angle_beta   90.00
_cell.angle_gamma   90.00
#
_symmetry.space_group_name_H-M   'P 1'
#
loop_
_entity.id
_entity.type
_entity.pdbx_description
1 polymer ?
#
loop_
_entity_poly.entity_id
_entity_poly.type
_entity_poly.pdbx_seq_one_letter_code
_entity_poly.pdbx_strand_id
1 'polypeptide(L)'
;FRNRKTVLILLGVLVLVLYLAPTFYRILNFRASPLYSKDSLTQALSVQLNHYANLQNNFDVHIRHVPPLPDEKNYLPYVGNGYIGLHVDPEGALMIRNGRTLSLPINFRPITLFTLEGKYWYLAIYIYIY
;
A
#
# COMPACT_ATOMS: atom_id res chain seq x y z
N PHE A 1 -31.33 16.74 48.29
CA PHE A 1 -30.67 15.45 48.60
C PHE A 1 -31.02 14.27 47.67
N ARG A 2 -32.19 14.24 47.01
CA ARG A 2 -32.61 13.14 46.11
C ARG A 2 -31.69 12.95 44.89
N ASN A 3 -31.29 14.03 44.23
CA ASN A 3 -30.52 13.98 42.97
C ASN A 3 -29.06 13.53 43.15
N ARG A 4 -28.44 13.80 44.31
CA ARG A 4 -27.04 13.43 44.57
C ARG A 4 -26.85 11.90 44.58
N LYS A 5 -27.84 11.15 45.07
CA LYS A 5 -27.85 9.69 45.06
C LYS A 5 -27.98 9.14 43.63
N THR A 6 -28.81 9.77 42.80
CA THR A 6 -28.98 9.41 41.39
C THR A 6 -27.69 9.60 40.59
N VAL A 7 -26.97 10.70 40.81
CA VAL A 7 -25.68 10.96 40.14
C VAL A 7 -24.63 9.92 40.52
N LEU A 8 -24.56 9.53 41.80
CA LEU A 8 -23.62 8.49 42.25
C LEU A 8 -23.95 7.11 41.66
N ILE A 9 -25.24 6.76 41.58
CA ILE A 9 -25.68 5.51 40.95
C ILE A 9 -25.34 5.51 39.46
N LEU A 10 -25.62 6.62 38.76
CA LEU A 10 -25.33 6.74 37.33
C LEU A 10 -23.82 6.66 37.04
N LEU A 11 -22.99 7.27 37.89
CA LEU A 11 -21.53 7.18 37.78
C LEU A 11 -21.02 5.75 38.03
N GLY A 12 -21.58 5.05 39.01
CA GLY A 12 -21.26 3.64 39.27
C GLY A 12 -21.62 2.73 38.09
N VAL A 13 -22.79 2.93 37.50
CA VAL A 13 -23.22 2.20 36.29
C VAL A 13 -22.31 2.51 35.10
N LEU A 14 -21.91 3.77 34.91
CA LEU A 14 -21.02 4.15 33.82
C LEU A 14 -19.65 3.45 33.93
N VAL A 15 -19.07 3.39 35.13
CA VAL A 15 -17.79 2.69 35.37
C VAL A 15 -17.95 1.19 35.11
N LEU A 16 -19.05 0.60 35.56
CA LEU A 16 -19.35 -0.81 35.34
C LEU A 16 -19.50 -1.13 33.84
N VAL A 17 -20.21 -0.27 33.10
CA VAL A 17 -20.36 -0.39 31.63
C VAL A 17 -19.01 -0.22 30.94
N LEU A 18 -18.20 0.78 31.29
CA LEU A 18 -16.88 0.98 30.69
C LEU A 18 -15.91 -0.17 30.98
N TYR A 19 -16.03 -0.81 32.14
CA TYR A 19 -15.21 -1.97 32.52
C TYR A 19 -15.64 -3.24 31.78
N LEU A 20 -16.94 -3.48 31.64
CA LEU A 20 -17.48 -4.66 30.96
C LEU A 20 -17.59 -4.51 29.44
N ALA A 21 -17.63 -3.27 28.93
CA ALA A 21 -17.66 -2.97 27.50
C ALA A 21 -16.61 -3.74 26.70
N PRO A 22 -15.29 -3.72 27.01
CA PRO A 22 -14.30 -4.47 26.24
C PRO A 22 -14.56 -5.98 26.23
N THR A 23 -15.12 -6.54 27.30
CA THR A 23 -15.51 -7.96 27.36
C THR A 23 -16.69 -8.26 26.44
N PHE A 24 -17.71 -7.40 26.44
CA PHE A 24 -18.86 -7.52 25.54
C PHE A 24 -18.48 -7.27 24.08
N TYR A 25 -17.63 -6.28 23.79
CA TYR A 25 -17.08 -6.06 22.45
C TYR A 25 -16.30 -7.28 21.96
N ARG A 26 -15.49 -7.89 22.83
CA ARG A 26 -14.78 -9.14 22.50
C ARG A 26 -15.75 -10.26 22.17
N ILE A 27 -16.81 -10.45 22.97
CA ILE A 27 -17.84 -11.49 22.79
C ILE A 27 -18.66 -11.27 21.51
N LEU A 28 -19.13 -10.05 21.26
CA LEU A 28 -19.90 -9.72 20.06
C LEU A 28 -19.04 -9.81 18.79
N ASN A 29 -17.76 -9.46 18.89
CA ASN A 29 -16.79 -9.60 17.81
C ASN A 29 -16.11 -10.99 17.77
N PHE A 30 -16.65 -12.04 18.38
CA PHE A 30 -16.08 -13.41 18.27
C PHE A 30 -16.10 -13.97 16.83
N ARG A 31 -16.69 -13.25 15.86
CA ARG A 31 -16.54 -13.52 14.42
C ARG A 31 -15.38 -12.78 13.77
N ALA A 32 -14.75 -11.83 14.45
CA ALA A 32 -13.43 -11.34 14.08
C ALA A 32 -12.46 -12.46 14.45
N SER A 33 -12.27 -13.36 13.47
CA SER A 33 -11.29 -14.43 13.30
C SER A 33 -10.63 -14.91 14.59
N PRO A 34 -10.63 -16.22 14.90
CA PRO A 34 -9.64 -16.71 15.86
C PRO A 34 -8.30 -16.10 15.44
N LEU A 35 -7.57 -15.53 16.40
CA LEU A 35 -6.14 -15.29 16.28
C LEU A 35 -5.51 -16.68 16.14
N TYR A 36 -5.81 -17.33 15.03
CA TYR A 36 -5.50 -18.68 14.66
C TYR A 36 -4.07 -18.57 14.18
N SER A 37 -3.16 -18.52 15.15
CA SER A 37 -1.73 -18.75 14.96
C SER A 37 -1.25 -18.32 13.58
N LYS A 38 -1.49 -17.06 13.19
CA LYS A 38 -0.87 -16.56 11.97
C LYS A 38 0.59 -16.61 12.30
N ASP A 39 1.33 -17.51 11.64
CA ASP A 39 2.77 -17.60 11.73
C ASP A 39 3.31 -16.17 11.76
N SER A 40 4.22 -15.86 12.67
CA SER A 40 4.75 -14.49 12.84
C SER A 40 5.18 -13.87 11.51
N LEU A 41 5.66 -14.73 10.59
CA LEU A 41 5.96 -14.42 9.20
C LEU A 41 4.74 -13.94 8.40
N THR A 42 3.61 -14.64 8.44
CA THR A 42 2.37 -14.22 7.76
C THR A 42 1.81 -12.91 8.30
N GLN A 43 1.99 -12.64 9.59
CA GLN A 43 1.60 -11.37 10.19
C GLN A 43 2.49 -10.23 9.68
N ALA A 44 3.81 -10.41 9.69
CA ALA A 44 4.76 -9.44 9.14
C ALA A 44 4.50 -9.17 7.64
N LEU A 45 4.29 -10.21 6.84
CA LEU A 45 3.93 -10.07 5.43
C LEU A 45 2.64 -9.28 5.25
N SER A 46 1.62 -9.53 6.06
CA SER A 46 0.35 -8.81 5.94
C SER A 46 0.49 -7.31 6.24
N VAL A 47 1.35 -6.93 7.19
CA VAL A 47 1.65 -5.53 7.49
C VAL A 47 2.34 -4.86 6.29
N GLN A 48 3.30 -5.56 5.68
CA GLN A 48 4.03 -5.02 4.53
C GLN A 48 3.13 -4.90 3.29
N LEU A 49 2.28 -5.90 3.03
CA LEU A 49 1.32 -5.86 1.93
C LEU A 49 0.28 -4.74 2.13
N ASN A 50 -0.19 -4.55 3.37
CA ASN A 50 -1.11 -3.45 3.68
C ASN A 50 -0.48 -2.07 3.43
N HIS A 51 0.83 -1.92 3.65
CA HIS A 51 1.53 -0.68 3.29
C HIS A 51 1.43 -0.39 1.79
N TYR A 52 1.73 -1.37 0.93
CA TYR A 52 1.63 -1.20 -0.53
C TYR A 52 0.19 -1.02 -1.03
N ALA A 53 -0.77 -1.71 -0.42
CA ALA A 53 -2.19 -1.51 -0.71
C ALA A 53 -2.65 -0.08 -0.38
N ASN A 54 -2.15 0.49 0.72
CA ASN A 54 -2.41 1.89 1.06
C ASN A 54 -1.76 2.86 0.08
N LEU A 55 -0.55 2.57 -0.42
CA LEU A 55 0.07 3.39 -1.46
C LEU A 55 -0.74 3.36 -2.77
N GLN A 56 -1.27 2.20 -3.16
CA GLN A 56 -2.17 2.07 -4.31
C GLN A 56 -3.43 2.95 -4.19
N ASN A 57 -3.97 3.11 -2.98
CA ASN A 57 -5.14 3.97 -2.78
C ASN A 57 -4.80 5.47 -2.84
N ASN A 58 -3.56 5.86 -2.54
CA ASN A 58 -3.15 7.26 -2.45
C ASN A 58 -2.41 7.77 -3.70
N PHE A 59 -1.83 6.88 -4.49
CA PHE A 59 -1.05 7.19 -5.68
C PHE A 59 -1.58 6.42 -6.89
N ASP A 60 -1.37 6.96 -8.10
CA ASP A 60 -1.67 6.27 -9.35
C ASP A 60 -0.58 5.22 -9.65
N VAL A 61 -0.57 4.16 -8.82
CA VAL A 61 0.37 3.05 -8.92
C VAL A 61 -0.38 1.75 -9.16
N HIS A 62 0.18 0.90 -10.03
CA HIS A 62 -0.38 -0.39 -10.35
C HIS A 62 0.49 -1.51 -9.76
N ILE A 63 -0.11 -2.37 -8.94
CA ILE A 63 0.56 -3.56 -8.41
C ILE A 63 0.46 -4.66 -9.46
N ARG A 64 1.61 -5.10 -9.97
CA ARG A 64 1.72 -6.18 -10.97
C ARG A 64 2.13 -7.48 -10.29
N HIS A 65 1.38 -8.55 -10.52
CA HIS A 65 1.70 -9.85 -9.94
C HIS A 65 2.75 -10.60 -10.77
N VAL A 66 3.66 -11.28 -10.07
CA VAL A 66 4.66 -12.17 -10.66
C VAL A 66 4.56 -13.51 -9.93
N PRO A 67 3.98 -14.57 -10.54
CA PRO A 67 3.43 -14.63 -11.89
C PRO A 67 2.10 -13.86 -12.06
N PRO A 68 1.72 -13.46 -13.30
CA PRO A 68 0.46 -12.77 -13.57
C PRO A 68 -0.75 -13.63 -13.20
N LEU A 69 -1.83 -13.01 -12.69
CA LEU A 69 -3.10 -13.72 -12.51
C LEU A 69 -3.79 -14.01 -13.86
N PRO A 70 -4.65 -15.04 -13.94
CA PRO A 70 -5.25 -15.48 -15.21
C PRO A 70 -5.99 -14.40 -16.01
N ASP A 71 -6.58 -13.42 -15.33
CA ASP A 71 -7.36 -12.32 -15.94
C ASP A 71 -6.69 -10.93 -15.78
N GLU A 72 -5.42 -10.89 -15.37
CA GLU A 72 -4.71 -9.64 -15.15
C GLU A 72 -4.16 -9.06 -16.46
N LYS A 73 -4.55 -7.82 -16.76
CA LYS A 73 -3.99 -7.10 -17.91
C LYS A 73 -2.54 -6.72 -17.62
N ASN A 74 -1.63 -7.19 -18.45
CA ASN A 74 -0.22 -6.87 -18.33
C ASN A 74 0.07 -5.46 -18.88
N TYR A 75 -0.05 -4.44 -18.05
CA TYR A 75 0.35 -3.08 -18.40
C TYR A 75 1.87 -2.93 -18.28
N LEU A 76 2.47 -2.19 -19.23
CA LEU A 76 3.87 -1.80 -19.15
C LEU A 76 4.06 -0.83 -17.97
N PRO A 77 5.00 -1.07 -17.03
CA PRO A 77 5.24 -0.17 -15.92
C PRO A 77 5.82 1.15 -16.42
N TYR A 78 5.16 2.27 -16.16
CA TYR A 78 5.62 3.58 -16.60
C TYR A 78 5.59 4.60 -15.47
N VAL A 79 6.44 5.62 -15.57
CA VAL A 79 6.46 6.77 -14.66
C VAL A 79 6.44 8.04 -15.50
N GLY A 80 5.57 8.99 -15.18
CA GLY A 80 5.45 10.21 -15.96
C GLY A 80 4.41 11.19 -15.42
N ASN A 81 4.41 12.41 -15.97
CA ASN A 81 3.48 13.49 -15.62
C ASN A 81 2.47 13.79 -16.74
N GLY A 82 2.33 12.89 -17.73
CA GLY A 82 1.46 13.04 -18.89
C GLY A 82 2.04 13.87 -20.04
N TYR A 83 3.13 14.61 -19.82
CA TYR A 83 3.90 15.28 -20.88
C TYR A 83 5.15 14.50 -21.24
N ILE A 84 5.81 13.94 -20.23
CA ILE A 84 6.91 13.01 -20.35
C ILE A 84 6.54 11.72 -19.62
N GLY A 85 6.99 10.60 -20.18
CA GLY A 85 6.76 9.27 -19.63
C GLY A 85 7.95 8.38 -19.91
N LEU A 86 8.32 7.56 -18.96
CA LEU A 86 9.43 6.63 -19.06
C LEU A 86 8.91 5.23 -18.79
N HIS A 87 9.22 4.29 -19.68
CA HIS A 87 9.00 2.87 -19.41
C HIS A 87 10.07 2.39 -18.41
N VAL A 88 9.65 1.74 -17.33
CA VAL A 88 10.53 1.25 -16.26
C VAL A 88 11.19 -0.07 -16.71
N ASP A 89 12.10 0.06 -17.66
CA ASP A 89 12.84 -1.03 -18.29
C ASP A 89 14.25 -0.52 -18.58
N PRO A 90 15.34 -1.29 -18.38
CA PRO A 90 16.70 -0.83 -18.69
C PRO A 90 16.86 -0.34 -20.14
N GLU A 91 16.08 -0.90 -21.06
CA GLU A 91 16.05 -0.49 -22.46
C GLU A 91 14.90 0.49 -22.80
N GLY A 92 14.25 1.02 -21.77
CA GLY A 92 13.16 1.98 -21.89
C GLY A 92 13.62 3.33 -22.42
N ALA A 93 13.04 3.77 -23.54
CA ALA A 93 13.20 5.12 -24.04
C ALA A 93 12.27 6.09 -23.28
N LEU A 94 12.74 7.33 -23.07
CA LEU A 94 11.85 8.39 -22.63
C LEU A 94 10.89 8.76 -23.78
N MET A 95 9.62 8.88 -23.46
CA MET A 95 8.54 9.23 -24.37
C MET A 95 8.08 10.65 -24.07
N ILE A 96 7.80 11.41 -25.11
CA ILE A 96 7.19 12.75 -25.04
C ILE A 96 5.77 12.68 -25.61
N ARG A 97 4.88 13.47 -25.01
CA ARG A 97 3.52 13.65 -25.48
C ARG A 97 3.50 14.20 -26.91
N ASN A 98 2.85 13.47 -27.81
CA ASN A 98 2.52 13.89 -29.15
C ASN A 98 1.00 13.85 -29.31
N GLY A 99 0.37 15.03 -29.33
CA GLY A 99 -1.09 15.15 -29.33
C GLY A 99 -1.73 14.70 -28.01
N ARG A 100 -2.54 13.64 -28.06
CA ARG A 100 -3.28 13.08 -26.91
C ARG A 100 -2.59 11.87 -26.25
N THR A 101 -1.47 11.40 -26.79
CA THR A 101 -0.77 10.21 -26.31
C THR A 101 0.72 10.47 -26.12
N LEU A 102 1.34 9.70 -25.22
CA LEU A 102 2.80 9.61 -25.06
C LEU A 102 3.35 8.63 -26.09
N SER A 103 3.63 9.12 -27.31
CA SER A 103 3.95 8.26 -28.46
C SER A 103 5.24 8.63 -29.19
N LEU A 104 5.89 9.75 -28.85
CA LEU A 104 7.15 10.14 -29.48
C LEU A 104 8.34 9.64 -28.63
N PRO A 105 9.07 8.60 -29.06
CA PRO A 105 10.27 8.17 -28.37
C PRO A 105 11.40 9.17 -28.62
N ILE A 106 12.06 9.60 -27.56
CA ILE A 106 13.39 10.21 -27.65
C ILE A 106 14.44 9.15 -27.36
N ASN A 107 15.56 9.20 -28.09
CA ASN A 107 16.67 8.27 -27.88
C ASN A 107 17.52 8.66 -26.65
N PHE A 108 16.84 8.85 -25.52
CA PHE A 108 17.42 9.14 -24.23
C PHE A 108 16.98 8.04 -23.26
N ARG A 109 17.96 7.31 -22.73
CA ARG A 109 17.77 6.15 -21.84
C ARG A 109 18.33 6.52 -20.46
N PRO A 110 17.50 7.08 -19.56
CA PRO A 110 17.97 7.51 -18.24
C PRO A 110 18.19 6.33 -17.28
N ILE A 111 17.68 5.15 -17.59
CA ILE A 111 17.81 3.96 -16.73
C ILE A 111 19.12 3.27 -17.07
N THR A 112 20.04 3.24 -16.12
CA THR A 112 21.31 2.53 -16.23
C THR A 112 21.34 1.39 -15.23
N LEU A 113 21.53 0.16 -15.74
CA LEU A 113 21.70 -1.02 -14.90
C LEU A 113 23.19 -1.22 -14.63
N PHE A 114 23.59 -1.11 -13.37
CA PHE A 114 24.95 -1.40 -12.94
C PHE A 114 24.95 -2.69 -12.14
N THR A 115 25.79 -3.64 -12.55
CA THR A 115 26.08 -4.84 -11.76
C THR A 115 27.38 -4.61 -11.00
N LEU A 116 27.29 -4.63 -9.67
CA LEU A 116 28.47 -4.65 -8.80
C LEU A 116 28.73 -6.12 -8.47
N GLU A 117 29.90 -6.63 -8.87
CA GLU A 117 30.32 -7.99 -8.51
C GLU A 117 30.28 -8.15 -6.99
N GLY A 118 29.30 -8.90 -6.50
CA GLY A 118 29.27 -9.38 -5.12
C GLY A 118 27.99 -9.20 -4.31
N LYS A 119 26.98 -8.38 -4.71
CA LYS A 119 25.69 -8.36 -3.98
C LYS A 119 24.56 -7.55 -4.65
N TYR A 120 23.47 -8.26 -4.95
CA TYR A 120 22.10 -7.80 -5.30
C TYR A 120 21.92 -6.81 -6.47
N TRP A 121 20.86 -7.05 -7.24
CA TRP A 121 20.38 -6.16 -8.29
C TRP A 121 19.76 -4.91 -7.65
N TYR A 122 20.38 -3.74 -7.84
CA TYR A 122 19.77 -2.47 -7.47
C TYR A 122 19.43 -1.70 -8.75
N LEU A 123 18.13 -1.52 -9.01
CA LEU A 123 17.66 -0.55 -9.99
C LEU A 123 17.72 0.83 -9.33
N ALA A 124 18.73 1.62 -9.68
CA ALA A 124 18.83 3.01 -9.28
C ALA A 124 18.20 3.90 -10.35
N ILE A 125 17.01 4.42 -10.08
CA ILE A 125 16.31 5.36 -10.96
C ILE A 125 16.60 6.76 -10.44
N TYR A 126 17.52 7.48 -11.09
CA TYR A 126 17.75 8.91 -10.82
C TYR A 126 17.01 9.73 -11.87
N ILE A 127 15.87 10.30 -11.51
CA ILE A 127 15.13 11.23 -12.37
C ILE A 127 15.02 12.55 -11.60
N TYR A 128 15.85 13.53 -11.98
CA TYR A 128 15.67 14.92 -11.58
C TYR A 128 14.62 15.54 -12.50
N ILE A 129 13.40 15.72 -12.00
CA ILE A 129 12.36 16.53 -12.66
C ILE A 129 12.29 17.83 -11.87
N TYR A 130 12.68 18.94 -12.51
CA TYR A 130 12.45 20.31 -12.00
C TYR A 130 11.03 20.78 -12.31
#